data_AF-A0A5C8THI8-F1
#
_entry.id   AF-A0A5C8THI8-F1
#
_cell.length_a   1.000
_cell.length_b   1.000
_cell.length_c   1.000
_cell.angle_alpha   90.00
_cell.angle_beta   90.00
_cell.angle_gamma   90.00
#
_symmetry.space_group_name_H-M   'P 1'
#
loop_
_entity.id
_entity.type
_entity.pdbx_description
1 polymer ?
#
loop_
_entity_poly.entity_id
_entity_poly.type
_entity_poly.pdbx_seq_one_letter_code
_entity_poly.pdbx_strand_id
1 'polypeptide(L)'
;MTIDPTRIDKDQLHELRHSVARAYDIDPHRQYGERAAAALLIPPGERRNASGDVSTLKRKRRAGKIPHVPLGDGSVAYLGLMLCDFLAFGERSILLWGGDPGSIPADPEGGPAPHQGNGGGRKHMAMTGASDGPVHQA
;
A
#
# COMPACT_ATOMS: atom_id res chain seq x y z
N MET A 1 -0.11 20.31 3.31
CA MET A 1 -0.66 20.43 4.68
C MET A 1 -1.08 19.04 5.13
N THR A 2 -0.32 18.40 6.02
CA THR A 2 -0.65 17.06 6.51
C THR A 2 -1.44 17.21 7.79
N ILE A 3 -2.77 17.10 7.70
CA ILE A 3 -3.65 17.18 8.87
C ILE A 3 -3.43 15.93 9.74
N ASP A 4 -3.24 16.12 11.04
CA ASP A 4 -3.14 15.02 12.00
C ASP A 4 -4.54 14.55 12.40
N PRO A 5 -4.97 13.34 12.00
CA PRO A 5 -6.33 12.88 12.24
C PRO A 5 -6.65 12.71 13.74
N THR A 6 -5.64 12.54 14.59
CA THR A 6 -5.84 12.34 16.05
C THR A 6 -6.15 13.63 16.80
N ARG A 7 -5.94 14.80 16.18
CA ARG A 7 -6.13 16.12 16.79
C ARG A 7 -7.45 16.80 16.40
N ILE A 8 -8.21 16.17 15.51
CA ILE A 8 -9.51 16.68 15.04
C ILE A 8 -10.56 16.29 16.07
N ASP A 9 -11.47 17.20 16.40
CA ASP A 9 -12.60 16.85 17.26
C ASP A 9 -13.55 15.86 16.54
N LYS A 10 -14.37 15.16 17.33
CA LYS A 10 -15.20 14.08 16.80
C LYS A 10 -16.25 14.58 15.81
N ASP A 11 -16.77 15.78 16.01
CA ASP A 11 -17.82 16.34 15.17
C ASP A 11 -17.25 16.80 13.83
N GLN A 12 -16.11 17.51 13.85
CA GLN A 12 -15.33 17.84 12.66
C GLN A 12 -14.92 16.59 11.88
N LEU A 13 -14.47 15.54 12.56
CA LEU A 13 -14.13 14.28 11.90
C LEU A 13 -15.35 13.66 11.23
N HIS A 14 -16.51 13.69 11.90
CA HIS A 14 -17.77 13.18 11.36
C HIS A 14 -18.23 13.99 10.13
N GLU A 15 -18.20 15.31 10.20
CA GLU A 15 -18.52 16.21 9.08
C GLU A 15 -17.58 15.98 7.89
N LEU A 16 -16.28 15.84 8.15
CA LEU A 16 -15.28 15.54 7.12
C LEU A 16 -15.58 14.20 6.44
N ARG A 17 -15.89 13.15 7.20
CA ARG A 17 -16.27 11.84 6.66
C ARG A 17 -17.50 11.93 5.77
N HIS A 18 -18.53 12.68 6.18
CA HIS A 18 -19.73 12.92 5.36
C HIS A 18 -19.47 13.79 4.13
N SER A 19 -18.55 14.75 4.22
CA SER A 19 -18.11 15.55 3.08
C SER A 19 -17.40 14.69 2.03
N VAL A 20 -16.43 13.87 2.45
CA VAL A 20 -15.69 12.95 1.58
C VAL A 20 -16.61 11.87 0.99
N ALA A 21 -17.49 11.30 1.81
CA ALA A 21 -18.48 10.31 1.37
C ALA A 21 -19.34 10.85 0.22
N ARG A 22 -19.83 12.11 0.34
CA ARG A 22 -20.58 12.78 -0.73
C ARG A 22 -19.72 13.05 -1.96
N ALA A 23 -18.49 13.55 -1.77
CA ALA A 23 -17.60 13.88 -2.88
C ALA A 23 -17.19 12.65 -3.71
N TYR A 24 -17.09 11.47 -3.07
CA TYR A 24 -16.69 10.23 -3.71
C TYR A 24 -17.86 9.27 -3.97
N ASP A 25 -19.11 9.65 -3.68
CA ASP A 25 -20.27 8.76 -3.81
C ASP A 25 -20.05 7.41 -3.09
N ILE A 26 -19.62 7.49 -1.83
CA ILE A 26 -19.38 6.34 -0.94
C ILE A 26 -20.47 6.33 0.13
N ASP A 27 -21.17 5.21 0.28
CA ASP A 27 -21.97 4.97 1.48
C ASP A 27 -21.03 4.67 2.66
N PRO A 28 -20.99 5.52 3.71
CA PRO A 28 -20.06 5.38 4.82
C PRO A 28 -20.30 4.12 5.66
N HIS A 29 -21.54 3.62 5.72
CA HIS A 29 -21.91 2.49 6.59
C HIS A 29 -21.85 1.14 5.86
N ARG A 30 -21.57 1.15 4.56
CA ARG A 30 -21.48 -0.06 3.75
C ARG A 30 -20.09 -0.69 3.79
N GLN A 31 -20.04 -2.01 3.72
CA GLN A 31 -18.82 -2.77 3.50
C GLN A 31 -18.58 -3.03 2.02
N TYR A 32 -17.32 -2.91 1.61
CA TYR A 32 -16.86 -3.12 0.25
C TYR A 32 -15.77 -4.18 0.21
N GLY A 33 -15.88 -5.13 -0.73
CA GLY A 33 -14.79 -6.05 -1.04
C GLY A 33 -13.62 -5.33 -1.72
N GLU A 34 -12.46 -5.98 -1.81
CA GLU A 34 -11.20 -5.39 -2.31
C GLU A 34 -11.35 -4.66 -3.66
N ARG A 35 -12.03 -5.30 -4.63
CA ARG A 35 -12.21 -4.71 -5.97
C ARG A 35 -13.06 -3.45 -5.95
N ALA A 36 -14.17 -3.48 -5.19
CA ALA A 36 -15.04 -2.32 -5.04
C ALA A 36 -14.34 -1.20 -4.29
N ALA A 37 -13.66 -1.52 -3.19
CA ALA A 37 -12.87 -0.57 -2.42
C ALA A 37 -11.80 0.12 -3.28
N ALA A 38 -11.05 -0.63 -4.09
CA ALA A 38 -10.01 -0.06 -4.96
C ALA A 38 -10.59 0.91 -6.01
N ALA A 39 -11.79 0.61 -6.54
CA ALA A 39 -12.46 1.51 -7.48
C ALA A 39 -12.96 2.80 -6.80
N LEU A 40 -13.39 2.71 -5.54
CA LEU A 40 -13.88 3.86 -4.78
C LEU A 40 -12.77 4.85 -4.41
N LEU A 41 -11.50 4.42 -4.38
CA LEU A 41 -10.36 5.31 -4.17
C LEU A 41 -10.07 6.22 -5.37
N ILE A 42 -10.68 5.96 -6.53
CA ILE A 42 -10.59 6.82 -7.72
C ILE A 42 -11.70 7.90 -7.64
N PRO A 43 -11.40 9.18 -7.94
CA PRO A 43 -12.42 10.23 -8.03
C PRO A 43 -13.57 9.84 -8.97
N PRO A 44 -14.85 10.14 -8.65
CA PRO A 44 -16.00 9.69 -9.44
C PRO A 44 -15.92 10.02 -10.94
N GLY A 45 -15.37 11.19 -11.29
CA GLY A 45 -15.19 11.62 -12.68
C GLY A 45 -14.22 10.75 -13.49
N GLU A 46 -13.32 10.03 -12.84
CA GLU A 46 -12.26 9.23 -13.49
C GLU A 46 -12.57 7.73 -13.51
N ARG A 47 -13.54 7.26 -12.72
CA ARG A 47 -13.87 5.83 -12.55
C ARG A 47 -14.24 5.09 -13.83
N ARG A 48 -14.85 5.77 -14.81
CA ARG A 48 -15.28 5.13 -16.07
C ARG A 48 -14.12 4.57 -16.90
N ASN A 49 -12.94 5.18 -16.77
CA ASN A 49 -11.78 4.85 -17.59
C ASN A 49 -10.63 4.22 -16.79
N ALA A 50 -10.77 4.14 -15.46
CA ALA A 50 -9.72 3.66 -14.57
C ALA A 50 -10.16 2.37 -13.87
N SER A 51 -9.31 1.33 -13.96
CA SER A 51 -9.44 0.16 -13.09
C SER A 51 -8.78 0.47 -11.74
N GLY A 52 -9.54 0.37 -10.65
CA GLY A 52 -8.97 0.48 -9.30
C GLY A 52 -7.78 -0.46 -9.11
N ASP A 53 -6.65 0.06 -8.61
CA ASP A 53 -5.44 -0.73 -8.39
C ASP A 53 -5.57 -1.60 -7.12
N VAL A 54 -6.19 -2.76 -7.31
CA VAL A 54 -6.37 -3.77 -6.26
C VAL A 54 -5.03 -4.26 -5.70
N SER A 55 -3.99 -4.32 -6.53
CA SER A 55 -2.66 -4.79 -6.11
C SER A 55 -2.00 -3.79 -5.15
N THR A 56 -2.14 -2.49 -5.42
CA THR A 56 -1.68 -1.43 -4.52
C THR A 56 -2.49 -1.42 -3.22
N LEU A 57 -3.82 -1.58 -3.29
CA LEU A 57 -4.67 -1.69 -2.10
C LEU A 57 -4.24 -2.87 -1.20
N LYS A 58 -4.02 -4.05 -1.80
CA LYS A 58 -3.51 -5.25 -1.11
C LYS A 58 -2.12 -5.04 -0.51
N ARG A 59 -1.23 -4.34 -1.20
CA ARG A 59 0.11 -4.03 -0.71
C ARG A 59 0.05 -3.12 0.52
N LYS A 60 -0.73 -2.04 0.45
CA LYS A 60 -0.96 -1.14 1.59
C LYS A 60 -1.58 -1.87 2.78
N ARG A 61 -2.57 -2.74 2.54
CA ARG A 61 -3.17 -3.59 3.59
C ARG A 61 -2.13 -4.46 4.29
N ARG A 62 -1.34 -5.22 3.51
CA ARG A 62 -0.30 -6.12 4.06
C ARG A 62 0.78 -5.36 4.83
N ALA A 63 1.02 -4.10 4.48
CA ALA A 63 1.93 -3.21 5.17
C ALA A 63 1.29 -2.44 6.35
N GLY A 64 0.02 -2.71 6.70
CA GLY A 64 -0.66 -2.01 7.80
C GLY A 64 -1.04 -0.55 7.51
N LYS A 65 -0.99 -0.12 6.25
CA LYS A 65 -1.14 1.29 5.82
C LYS A 65 -2.57 1.70 5.47
N ILE A 66 -3.52 0.76 5.52
CA ILE A 66 -4.93 1.05 5.30
C ILE A 66 -5.80 0.23 6.26
N PRO A 67 -6.76 0.86 6.95
CA PRO A 67 -7.70 0.13 7.81
C PRO A 67 -8.56 -0.84 7.01
N HIS A 68 -8.83 -2.00 7.59
CA HIS A 68 -9.64 -3.06 6.98
C HIS A 68 -10.30 -3.93 8.06
N VAL A 69 -11.33 -4.67 7.66
CA VAL A 69 -12.03 -5.63 8.49
C VAL A 69 -11.70 -7.05 7.98
N PRO A 70 -11.02 -7.90 8.77
CA PRO A 70 -10.84 -9.30 8.41
C PRO A 70 -12.18 -10.04 8.51
N LEU A 71 -12.53 -10.82 7.49
CA LEU A 71 -13.78 -11.59 7.44
C LEU A 71 -13.59 -13.09 7.74
N GLY A 72 -12.34 -13.55 7.87
CA GLY A 72 -12.01 -14.97 7.89
C GLY A 72 -11.59 -15.49 6.52
N ASP A 73 -10.97 -16.68 6.47
CA ASP A 73 -10.56 -17.38 5.24
C ASP A 73 -9.67 -16.55 4.29
N GLY A 74 -8.91 -15.61 4.84
CA GLY A 74 -8.07 -14.68 4.08
C GLY A 74 -8.84 -13.57 3.34
N SER A 75 -10.17 -13.52 3.50
CA SER A 75 -11.02 -12.47 2.93
C SER A 75 -11.05 -11.22 3.82
N VAL A 76 -11.24 -10.08 3.17
CA VAL A 76 -11.31 -8.77 3.85
C VAL A 76 -12.42 -7.91 3.27
N ALA A 77 -12.92 -7.00 4.11
CA ALA A 77 -13.78 -5.91 3.71
C ALA A 77 -13.20 -4.55 4.14
N TYR A 78 -13.68 -3.51 3.49
CA TYR A 78 -13.39 -2.12 3.82
C TYR A 78 -14.70 -1.41 4.12
N LEU A 79 -14.83 -0.85 5.31
CA LEU A 79 -15.99 -0.03 5.66
C LEU A 79 -15.90 1.32 4.93
N GLY A 80 -17.01 1.86 4.45
CA GLY A 80 -17.04 3.16 3.77
C GLY A 80 -16.35 4.27 4.57
N LEU A 81 -16.59 4.34 5.88
CA LEU A 81 -15.90 5.26 6.79
C LEU A 81 -14.37 5.13 6.77
N MET A 82 -13.85 3.90 6.71
CA MET A 82 -12.40 3.65 6.62
C MET A 82 -11.82 4.16 5.31
N LEU A 83 -12.57 4.00 4.20
CA LEU A 83 -12.17 4.53 2.90
C LEU A 83 -12.21 6.06 2.88
N CYS A 84 -13.23 6.68 3.49
CA CYS A 84 -13.29 8.13 3.65
C CYS A 84 -12.10 8.67 4.44
N ASP A 85 -11.74 8.01 5.55
CA ASP A 85 -10.57 8.39 6.35
C ASP A 85 -9.28 8.26 5.53
N PHE A 86 -9.13 7.18 4.75
CA PHE A 86 -7.97 6.98 3.90
C PHE A 86 -7.89 8.02 2.77
N LEU A 87 -9.02 8.45 2.20
CA LEU A 87 -9.07 9.52 1.21
C LEU A 87 -8.72 10.89 1.81
N ALA A 88 -9.11 11.15 3.05
CA ALA A 88 -8.83 12.40 3.75
C ALA A 88 -7.38 12.49 4.26
N PHE A 89 -6.84 11.39 4.80
CA PHE A 89 -5.59 11.40 5.56
C PHE A 89 -4.50 10.49 4.99
N GLY A 90 -4.79 9.75 3.92
CA GLY A 90 -3.89 8.74 3.38
C GLY A 90 -3.58 7.65 4.39
N GLU A 91 -2.32 7.24 4.45
CA GLU A 91 -1.87 6.15 5.33
C GLU A 91 -2.00 6.49 6.83
N ARG A 92 -2.05 7.77 7.19
CA ARG A 92 -2.28 8.22 8.58
C ARG A 92 -3.67 7.89 9.10
N SER A 93 -4.61 7.55 8.22
CA SER A 93 -5.96 7.10 8.62
C SER A 93 -5.93 5.91 9.57
N ILE A 94 -4.89 5.08 9.52
CA ILE A 94 -4.75 3.91 10.42
C ILE A 94 -4.76 4.29 11.91
N LEU A 95 -4.32 5.51 12.25
CA LEU A 95 -4.31 6.04 13.62
C LEU A 95 -5.71 6.12 14.23
N LEU A 96 -6.73 6.38 13.42
CA LEU A 96 -8.13 6.45 13.87
C LEU A 96 -8.71 5.07 14.23
N TRP A 97 -8.03 4.01 13.80
CA TRP A 97 -8.49 2.62 13.94
C TRP A 97 -7.55 1.78 14.80
N GLY A 98 -6.69 2.44 15.59
CA GLY A 98 -5.80 1.79 16.55
C GLY A 98 -4.59 1.07 15.94
N GLY A 99 -4.23 1.37 14.68
CA GLY A 99 -3.00 0.82 14.10
C GLY A 99 -1.76 1.66 14.43
N ASP A 100 -0.60 1.01 14.35
CA ASP A 100 0.70 1.60 14.66
C ASP A 100 1.35 2.23 13.40
N PRO A 101 1.61 3.54 13.37
CA PRO A 101 2.27 4.20 12.25
C PRO A 101 3.76 3.84 12.15
N GLY A 102 4.37 3.18 13.14
CA GLY A 102 5.79 2.84 13.19
C GLY A 102 6.30 1.91 12.07
N SER A 103 5.39 1.39 11.24
CA SER A 103 5.68 0.63 10.02
C SER A 103 5.51 1.44 8.72
N ILE A 104 5.09 2.70 8.82
CA ILE A 104 5.09 3.67 7.73
C ILE A 104 6.51 4.27 7.68
N PRO A 105 7.37 3.93 6.70
CA PRO A 105 8.61 4.67 6.53
C PRO A 105 8.23 6.15 6.38
N ALA A 106 8.72 7.00 7.28
CA ALA A 106 8.65 8.43 7.10
C ALA A 106 9.25 8.73 5.73
N ASP A 107 8.46 9.27 4.79
CA ASP A 107 9.01 9.77 3.54
C ASP A 107 10.13 10.75 3.91
N PRO A 108 11.40 10.48 3.56
CA PRO A 108 12.42 11.50 3.71
C PRO A 108 12.12 12.58 2.69
N GLU A 109 11.72 13.76 3.15
CA GLU A 109 11.84 14.99 2.36
C GLU A 109 13.24 15.05 1.74
N GLY A 110 13.26 15.30 0.42
CA GLY A 110 14.41 15.60 -0.43
C GLY A 110 15.81 15.51 0.18
N GLY A 111 16.47 14.36 0.00
CA GLY A 111 17.92 14.24 0.04
C GLY A 111 18.37 13.50 -1.23
N PRO A 112 19.40 13.96 -1.97
CA PRO A 112 19.81 13.29 -3.19
C PRO A 112 20.21 11.85 -2.88
N ALA A 113 19.69 10.92 -3.68
CA ALA A 113 20.02 9.51 -3.61
C ALA A 113 21.54 9.34 -3.49
N PRO A 114 22.06 8.54 -2.53
CA PRO A 114 23.46 8.19 -2.56
C PRO A 114 23.75 7.47 -3.87
N HIS A 115 24.66 8.10 -4.59
CA HIS A 115 25.18 7.74 -5.88
C HIS A 115 25.46 6.23 -5.99
N GLN A 116 24.83 5.59 -6.97
CA GLN A 116 25.23 4.29 -7.47
C GLN A 116 26.63 4.44 -8.10
N GLY A 117 27.66 4.08 -7.34
CA GLY A 117 29.07 4.20 -7.69
C GLY A 117 29.77 2.84 -7.75
N ASN A 118 29.90 2.37 -8.98
CA ASN A 118 30.60 1.22 -9.55
C ASN A 118 31.96 0.79 -8.93
N GLY A 119 32.25 -0.52 -8.98
CA GLY A 119 33.59 -1.11 -8.86
C GLY A 119 33.49 -2.61 -8.52
N GLY A 120 33.69 -3.58 -9.40
CA GLY A 120 34.72 -3.69 -10.43
C GLY A 120 35.66 -4.83 -10.02
N GLY A 121 35.53 -6.01 -10.62
CA GLY A 121 36.33 -7.17 -10.23
C GLY A 121 36.22 -8.40 -11.13
N ARG A 122 36.38 -8.25 -12.44
CA ARG A 122 36.79 -9.38 -13.30
C ARG A 122 38.27 -9.66 -13.03
N LYS A 123 38.61 -10.88 -12.59
CA LYS A 123 39.90 -11.56 -12.80
C LYS A 123 39.60 -13.05 -12.94
N HIS A 124 39.48 -13.58 -14.17
CA HIS A 124 40.53 -14.26 -14.95
C HIS A 124 41.26 -15.39 -14.21
N MET A 125 40.95 -16.62 -14.67
CA MET A 125 41.83 -17.75 -15.04
C MET A 125 42.98 -18.19 -14.13
N ALA A 126 42.98 -19.50 -13.81
CA ALA A 126 44.00 -20.52 -14.19
C ALA A 126 43.92 -21.69 -13.20
N MET A 127 43.47 -22.88 -13.64
CA MET A 127 44.29 -24.01 -14.09
C MET A 127 45.11 -24.70 -12.98
N THR A 128 44.67 -25.92 -12.62
CA THR A 128 45.47 -27.16 -12.46
C THR A 128 44.51 -28.23 -11.92
N GLY A 129 44.31 -29.41 -12.48
CA GLY A 129 44.96 -30.12 -13.59
C GLY A 129 44.86 -31.63 -13.28
N ALA A 130 44.80 -32.45 -14.34
CA ALA A 130 45.17 -33.88 -14.39
C ALA A 130 44.33 -34.85 -13.50
N SER A 131 43.90 -36.05 -13.87
CA SER A 131 43.94 -36.97 -15.02
C SER A 131 42.85 -38.01 -14.66
N ASP A 132 42.24 -38.82 -15.52
CA ASP A 132 42.84 -39.75 -16.47
C ASP A 132 41.71 -40.33 -17.34
N GLY A 133 42.10 -40.89 -18.48
CA GLY A 133 41.25 -41.19 -19.63
C GLY A 133 40.31 -42.43 -19.57
N PRO A 134 39.86 -42.90 -20.75
CA PRO A 134 38.51 -43.45 -20.99
C PRO A 134 38.51 -44.99 -21.14
N VAL A 135 37.34 -45.63 -21.29
CA VAL A 135 36.97 -46.46 -22.46
C VAL A 135 35.52 -47.01 -22.40
N HIS A 136 35.03 -47.26 -23.61
CA HIS A 136 33.74 -47.69 -24.15
C HIS A 136 33.04 -48.97 -23.62
N GLN A 137 31.73 -48.98 -23.91
CA GLN A 137 30.82 -50.10 -24.33
C GLN A 137 30.42 -51.12 -23.25
N ALA A 138 29.13 -51.44 -23.06
CA ALA A 138 28.22 -52.22 -23.92
C ALA A 138 28.73 -53.64 -24.17
#